data_AF-A0A2M8PNB5-F1
#
_entry.id   AF-A0A2M8PNB5-F1
#
_cell.length_a   1.000
_cell.length_b   1.000
_cell.length_c   1.000
_cell.angle_alpha   90.00
_cell.angle_beta   90.00
_cell.angle_gamma   90.00
#
_symmetry.space_group_name_H-M   'P 1'
#
loop_
_entity.id
_entity.type
_entity.pdbx_description
1 polymer ?
#
loop_
_entity_poly.entity_id
_entity_poly.type
_entity_poly.pdbx_seq_one_letter_code
_entity_poly.pdbx_strand_id
1 'polypeptide(L)'
;MKILFAYPFFLKDSVLEQNWKTPYFPLGILYLAGAARQAGHSVSIFDGTFADGFEDFVSMFNTIQPDVVCITSLITLRERALAFGRYAIAQGAKVIYGGPDVQVVPSNYAQMGAILVVGEGEPTLIDLLNAFQNNTTIESIHGIAYWTDNVLKYTAPRQQIPLDWSQLPLPARNLLNFEPYFQLWQTHHGYTSMTLAATRAYTSVSDKVDDVIRTQFDTYVRVRPIQDIVAEMKLIEKDYSVDRFRLVDDLGALGKDWLVALGEAMLMADIKTPYEGLKPLHFDDLPMYAPQKDLCAERTIWLPGIDHDPKAMDIETIQRRWEQGILQEGETLPSSCKNCS
;
A
#
# COMPACT_ATOMS: atom_id res chain seq x y z
N MET A 1 -13.18 -16.02 12.71
CA MET A 1 -12.82 -16.52 11.36
C MET A 1 -11.30 -16.50 11.19
N LYS A 2 -10.79 -17.35 10.31
CA LYS A 2 -9.41 -17.35 9.80
C LYS A 2 -9.34 -16.50 8.55
N ILE A 3 -8.51 -15.47 8.56
CA ILE A 3 -8.41 -14.49 7.48
C ILE A 3 -6.98 -14.50 6.94
N LEU A 4 -6.85 -14.71 5.64
CA LEU A 4 -5.58 -14.60 4.93
C LEU A 4 -5.57 -13.30 4.12
N PHE A 5 -4.68 -12.38 4.47
CA PHE A 5 -4.38 -11.24 3.61
C PHE A 5 -3.30 -11.63 2.61
N ALA A 6 -3.43 -11.22 1.36
CA ALA A 6 -2.47 -11.56 0.32
C ALA A 6 -1.99 -10.31 -0.43
N TYR A 7 -0.67 -10.20 -0.57
CA TYR A 7 0.00 -9.25 -1.43
C TYR A 7 0.62 -10.00 -2.63
N PRO A 8 0.00 -9.95 -3.82
CA PRO A 8 0.37 -10.77 -4.97
C PRO A 8 1.49 -10.13 -5.82
N PHE A 9 2.50 -9.55 -5.17
CA PHE A 9 3.68 -8.99 -5.82
C PHE A 9 4.85 -9.95 -5.67
N PHE A 10 5.54 -10.30 -6.75
CA PHE A 10 6.75 -11.13 -6.70
C PHE A 10 7.93 -10.31 -7.22
N LEU A 11 8.92 -10.00 -6.39
CA LEU A 11 10.06 -9.17 -6.77
C LEU A 11 10.80 -9.75 -7.98
N LYS A 12 10.93 -11.07 -8.03
CA LYS A 12 11.67 -11.78 -9.08
C LYS A 12 11.06 -11.63 -10.49
N ASP A 13 9.79 -11.25 -10.58
CA ASP A 13 9.07 -11.12 -11.85
C ASP A 13 9.19 -9.72 -12.46
N SER A 14 9.77 -8.75 -11.73
CA SER A 14 9.96 -7.39 -12.25
C SER A 14 11.45 -7.08 -12.37
N VAL A 15 11.91 -6.87 -13.61
CA VAL A 15 13.28 -6.43 -13.89
C VAL A 15 13.53 -5.06 -13.24
N LEU A 16 12.58 -4.12 -13.32
CA LEU A 16 12.77 -2.78 -12.75
C LEU A 16 12.85 -2.79 -11.23
N GLU A 17 11.97 -3.51 -10.53
CA GLU A 17 12.02 -3.61 -9.07
C GLU A 17 13.30 -4.34 -8.62
N GLN A 18 13.79 -5.31 -9.40
CA GLN A 18 15.08 -5.95 -9.17
C GLN A 18 16.27 -5.02 -9.42
N ASN A 19 16.15 -4.04 -10.30
CA ASN A 19 17.20 -3.04 -10.52
C ASN A 19 17.18 -1.97 -9.43
N TRP A 20 16.00 -1.51 -9.01
CA TRP A 20 15.87 -0.49 -7.98
C TRP A 20 16.21 -1.04 -6.58
N LYS A 21 15.95 -2.32 -6.30
CA LYS A 21 16.23 -2.96 -5.01
C LYS A 21 15.64 -2.18 -3.83
N THR A 22 14.45 -1.62 -4.04
CA THR A 22 13.72 -0.81 -3.05
C THR A 22 12.30 -1.33 -2.80
N PRO A 23 12.10 -2.65 -2.60
CA PRO A 23 10.77 -3.15 -2.25
C PRO A 23 10.40 -2.64 -0.85
N TYR A 24 9.12 -2.31 -0.69
CA TYR A 24 8.52 -2.06 0.62
C TYR A 24 7.44 -3.08 0.87
N PHE A 25 7.28 -3.41 2.14
CA PHE A 25 6.21 -4.27 2.61
C PHE A 25 4.83 -3.62 2.35
N PRO A 26 3.77 -4.45 2.23
CA PRO A 26 2.44 -3.97 1.87
C PRO A 26 1.74 -3.28 3.05
N LEU A 27 2.11 -2.03 3.33
CA LEU A 27 1.65 -1.27 4.49
C LEU A 27 0.10 -1.20 4.62
N GLY A 28 -0.62 -0.99 3.51
CA GLY A 28 -2.08 -0.98 3.52
C GLY A 28 -2.71 -2.32 3.95
N ILE A 29 -2.13 -3.45 3.53
CA ILE A 29 -2.53 -4.78 3.99
C ILE A 29 -2.26 -4.93 5.49
N LEU A 30 -1.13 -4.44 5.98
CA LEU A 30 -0.80 -4.53 7.40
C LEU A 30 -1.80 -3.75 8.28
N TYR A 31 -2.27 -2.58 7.84
CA TYR A 31 -3.32 -1.83 8.54
C TYR A 31 -4.64 -2.62 8.59
N LEU A 32 -5.09 -3.17 7.46
CA LEU A 32 -6.30 -3.99 7.40
C LEU A 32 -6.18 -5.26 8.26
N ALA A 33 -5.01 -5.89 8.26
CA ALA A 33 -4.70 -7.04 9.11
C ALA A 33 -4.71 -6.66 10.60
N GLY A 34 -4.20 -5.48 10.95
CA GLY A 34 -4.29 -4.91 12.30
C GLY A 34 -5.73 -4.75 12.76
N ALA A 35 -6.58 -4.20 11.88
CA ALA A 35 -8.01 -4.03 12.15
C ALA A 35 -8.74 -5.35 12.36
N ALA A 36 -8.57 -6.30 11.44
CA ALA A 36 -9.18 -7.62 11.56
C ALA A 36 -8.73 -8.35 12.83
N ARG A 37 -7.45 -8.22 13.21
CA ARG A 37 -6.92 -8.81 14.45
C ARG A 37 -7.51 -8.16 15.69
N GLN A 38 -7.62 -6.83 15.73
CA GLN A 38 -8.25 -6.11 16.84
C GLN A 38 -9.73 -6.47 17.01
N ALA A 39 -10.42 -6.78 15.90
CA ALA A 39 -11.79 -7.31 15.92
C ALA A 39 -11.90 -8.79 16.37
N GLY A 40 -10.79 -9.42 16.77
CA GLY A 40 -10.77 -10.77 17.34
C GLY A 40 -10.67 -11.91 16.32
N HIS A 41 -10.29 -11.61 15.06
CA HIS A 41 -10.09 -12.65 14.05
C HIS A 41 -8.66 -13.22 14.08
N SER A 42 -8.52 -14.47 13.62
CA SER A 42 -7.21 -15.10 13.41
C SER A 42 -6.67 -14.64 12.06
N VAL A 43 -5.56 -13.91 12.07
CA VAL A 43 -5.04 -13.23 10.87
C VAL A 43 -3.68 -13.80 10.47
N SER A 44 -3.51 -14.03 9.17
CA SER A 44 -2.25 -14.40 8.53
C SER A 44 -2.02 -13.54 7.30
N ILE A 45 -0.76 -13.38 6.89
CA ILE A 45 -0.40 -12.57 5.72
C ILE A 45 0.48 -13.41 4.80
N PHE A 46 0.06 -13.54 3.55
CA PHE A 46 0.91 -13.95 2.45
C PHE A 46 1.53 -12.70 1.81
N ASP A 47 2.84 -12.58 1.94
CA ASP A 47 3.63 -11.56 1.27
C ASP A 47 4.42 -12.20 0.14
N GLY A 48 3.99 -11.95 -1.10
CA GLY A 48 4.61 -12.53 -2.28
C GLY A 48 6.02 -12.00 -2.58
N THR A 49 6.45 -10.90 -1.94
CA THR A 49 7.60 -10.11 -2.42
C THR A 49 8.86 -10.95 -2.60
N PHE A 50 9.12 -11.87 -1.68
CA PHE A 50 10.26 -12.79 -1.71
C PHE A 50 9.85 -14.26 -1.92
N ALA A 51 8.59 -14.51 -2.30
CA ALA A 51 8.10 -15.84 -2.61
C ALA A 51 8.49 -16.25 -4.05
N ASP A 52 8.49 -17.54 -4.31
CA ASP A 52 8.79 -18.11 -5.63
C ASP A 52 7.59 -18.06 -6.58
N GLY A 53 6.38 -17.93 -6.09
CA GLY A 53 5.24 -17.77 -6.99
C GLY A 53 3.90 -18.09 -6.40
N PHE A 54 2.96 -18.37 -7.30
CA PHE A 54 1.58 -18.70 -6.97
C PHE A 54 1.47 -19.97 -6.13
N GLU A 55 2.37 -20.94 -6.33
CA GLU A 55 2.42 -22.20 -5.61
C GLU A 55 2.68 -22.01 -4.11
N ASP A 56 3.43 -20.98 -3.71
CA ASP A 56 3.65 -20.66 -2.30
C ASP A 56 2.38 -20.11 -1.65
N PHE A 57 1.62 -19.28 -2.38
CA PHE A 57 0.30 -18.84 -1.94
C PHE A 57 -0.64 -20.04 -1.76
N VAL A 58 -0.65 -20.96 -2.72
CA VAL A 58 -1.44 -22.20 -2.65
C VAL A 58 -1.04 -23.05 -1.43
N SER A 59 0.26 -23.21 -1.18
CA SER A 59 0.79 -23.95 -0.03
C SER A 59 0.34 -23.34 1.30
N MET A 60 0.48 -22.01 1.44
CA MET A 60 0.03 -21.29 2.62
C MET A 60 -1.50 -21.36 2.79
N PHE A 61 -2.26 -21.16 1.70
CA PHE A 61 -3.72 -21.28 1.70
C PHE A 61 -4.15 -22.66 2.19
N ASN A 62 -3.55 -23.73 1.67
CA ASN A 62 -3.89 -25.10 2.04
C ASN A 62 -3.55 -25.43 3.49
N THR A 63 -2.51 -24.80 4.04
CA THR A 63 -2.13 -24.95 5.45
C THR A 63 -3.10 -24.22 6.38
N ILE A 64 -3.47 -22.98 6.04
CA ILE A 64 -4.31 -22.13 6.88
C ILE A 64 -5.79 -22.52 6.76
N GLN A 65 -6.23 -22.91 5.56
CA GLN A 65 -7.63 -23.12 5.19
C GLN A 65 -8.49 -21.90 5.56
N PRO A 66 -8.21 -20.70 5.01
CA PRO A 66 -8.87 -19.47 5.46
C PRO A 66 -10.36 -19.43 5.10
N ASP A 67 -11.17 -18.84 5.97
CA ASP A 67 -12.59 -18.58 5.70
C ASP A 67 -12.76 -17.41 4.72
N VAL A 68 -11.84 -16.43 4.80
CA VAL A 68 -11.83 -15.20 4.01
C VAL A 68 -10.42 -14.93 3.50
N VAL A 69 -10.29 -14.57 2.22
CA VAL A 69 -9.04 -14.07 1.63
C VAL A 69 -9.22 -12.62 1.21
N CYS A 70 -8.37 -11.74 1.73
CA CYS A 70 -8.35 -10.31 1.42
C CYS A 70 -7.15 -10.00 0.53
N ILE A 71 -7.36 -9.50 -0.68
CA ILE A 71 -6.31 -9.32 -1.69
C ILE A 71 -6.24 -7.85 -2.09
N THR A 72 -5.05 -7.24 -2.03
CA THR A 72 -4.85 -5.90 -2.62
C THR A 72 -4.56 -6.04 -4.10
N SER A 73 -5.19 -5.19 -4.93
CA SER A 73 -4.93 -5.14 -6.36
C SER A 73 -4.48 -3.76 -6.82
N LEU A 74 -3.35 -3.78 -7.52
CA LEU A 74 -2.80 -2.67 -8.29
C LEU A 74 -2.86 -3.06 -9.77
N ILE A 75 -2.84 -2.06 -10.65
CA ILE A 75 -2.89 -2.31 -12.10
C ILE A 75 -1.76 -3.24 -12.59
N THR A 76 -0.57 -3.14 -12.00
CA THR A 76 0.60 -3.99 -12.27
C THR A 76 0.49 -5.39 -11.67
N LEU A 77 -0.44 -5.60 -10.74
CA LEU A 77 -0.63 -6.87 -10.03
C LEU A 77 -1.94 -7.57 -10.40
N ARG A 78 -2.76 -6.97 -11.26
CA ARG A 78 -4.14 -7.41 -11.58
C ARG A 78 -4.24 -8.89 -11.86
N GLU A 79 -3.48 -9.41 -12.82
CA GLU A 79 -3.59 -10.81 -13.24
C GLU A 79 -3.23 -11.79 -12.12
N ARG A 80 -2.21 -11.46 -11.32
CA ARG A 80 -1.80 -12.23 -10.14
C ARG A 80 -2.88 -12.18 -9.06
N ALA A 81 -3.41 -11.00 -8.78
CA ALA A 81 -4.50 -10.81 -7.83
C ALA A 81 -5.73 -11.65 -8.23
N LEU A 82 -6.15 -11.58 -9.50
CA LEU A 82 -7.25 -12.37 -10.04
C LEU A 82 -6.99 -13.88 -9.93
N ALA A 83 -5.77 -14.34 -10.18
CA ALA A 83 -5.40 -15.75 -10.02
C ALA A 83 -5.56 -16.23 -8.57
N PHE A 84 -5.11 -15.43 -7.60
CA PHE A 84 -5.25 -15.73 -6.17
C PHE A 84 -6.72 -15.86 -5.77
N GLY A 85 -7.57 -14.90 -6.16
CA GLY A 85 -8.98 -14.98 -5.80
C GLY A 85 -9.74 -16.07 -6.54
N ARG A 86 -9.42 -16.36 -7.82
CA ARG A 86 -10.02 -17.51 -8.53
C ARG A 86 -9.77 -18.80 -7.78
N TYR A 87 -8.54 -19.00 -7.32
CA TYR A 87 -8.18 -20.17 -6.53
C TYR A 87 -8.92 -20.21 -5.20
N ALA A 88 -8.89 -19.13 -4.42
CA ALA A 88 -9.55 -19.05 -3.12
C ALA A 88 -11.08 -19.29 -3.22
N ILE A 89 -11.74 -18.72 -4.23
CA ILE A 89 -13.17 -18.95 -4.49
C ILE A 89 -13.44 -20.42 -4.85
N ALA A 90 -12.59 -21.02 -5.70
CA ALA A 90 -12.72 -22.43 -6.07
C ALA A 90 -12.54 -23.38 -4.86
N GLN A 91 -11.80 -22.95 -3.83
CA GLN A 91 -11.66 -23.66 -2.56
C GLN A 91 -12.76 -23.32 -1.54
N GLY A 92 -13.73 -22.47 -1.89
CA GLY A 92 -14.87 -22.12 -1.05
C GLY A 92 -14.63 -20.97 -0.06
N ALA A 93 -13.49 -20.29 -0.12
CA ALA A 93 -13.24 -19.11 0.70
C ALA A 93 -14.00 -17.89 0.15
N LYS A 94 -14.46 -17.01 1.04
CA LYS A 94 -14.98 -15.70 0.64
C LYS A 94 -13.80 -14.81 0.21
N VAL A 95 -13.91 -14.11 -0.91
CA VAL A 95 -12.83 -13.25 -1.40
C VAL A 95 -13.24 -11.78 -1.37
N ILE A 96 -12.40 -10.97 -0.74
CA ILE A 96 -12.50 -9.52 -0.72
C ILE A 96 -11.31 -8.95 -1.47
N TYR A 97 -11.55 -8.07 -2.45
CA TYR A 97 -10.50 -7.26 -3.05
C TYR A 97 -10.56 -5.82 -2.59
N GLY A 98 -9.40 -5.21 -2.42
CA GLY A 98 -9.24 -3.77 -2.24
C GLY A 98 -8.11 -3.22 -3.12
N GLY A 99 -7.77 -1.95 -2.93
CA GLY A 99 -6.76 -1.26 -3.71
C GLY A 99 -7.34 -0.48 -4.89
N PRO A 100 -6.52 0.33 -5.58
CA PRO A 100 -6.99 1.25 -6.62
C PRO A 100 -7.56 0.53 -7.86
N ASP A 101 -7.04 -0.64 -8.24
CA ASP A 101 -7.40 -1.26 -9.51
C ASP A 101 -8.85 -1.75 -9.57
N VAL A 102 -9.41 -2.15 -8.42
CA VAL A 102 -10.80 -2.60 -8.32
C VAL A 102 -11.81 -1.50 -8.65
N GLN A 103 -11.39 -0.23 -8.58
CA GLN A 103 -12.21 0.92 -8.97
C GLN A 103 -12.13 1.20 -10.47
N VAL A 104 -11.07 0.74 -11.14
CA VAL A 104 -10.84 0.94 -12.58
C VAL A 104 -11.57 -0.13 -13.40
N VAL A 105 -11.45 -1.40 -13.01
CA VAL A 105 -12.08 -2.55 -13.71
C VAL A 105 -12.85 -3.47 -12.76
N PRO A 106 -13.84 -2.96 -12.00
CA PRO A 106 -14.55 -3.70 -10.96
C PRO A 106 -15.17 -5.01 -11.47
N SER A 107 -15.71 -5.02 -12.70
CA SER A 107 -16.37 -6.21 -13.26
C SER A 107 -15.46 -7.43 -13.33
N ASN A 108 -14.15 -7.25 -13.60
CA ASN A 108 -13.18 -8.36 -13.70
C ASN A 108 -13.10 -9.16 -12.39
N TYR A 109 -13.27 -8.46 -11.27
CA TYR A 109 -13.20 -9.05 -9.94
C TYR A 109 -14.57 -9.55 -9.47
N ALA A 110 -15.60 -8.70 -9.57
CA ALA A 110 -16.92 -8.98 -9.03
C ALA A 110 -17.61 -10.16 -9.72
N GLN A 111 -17.46 -10.30 -11.05
CA GLN A 111 -18.06 -11.41 -11.81
C GLN A 111 -17.56 -12.80 -11.38
N MET A 112 -16.38 -12.88 -10.77
CA MET A 112 -15.87 -14.12 -10.21
C MET A 112 -16.57 -14.55 -8.91
N GLY A 113 -17.42 -13.69 -8.34
CA GLY A 113 -18.03 -13.90 -7.02
C GLY A 113 -17.29 -13.22 -5.87
N ALA A 114 -16.34 -12.33 -6.16
CA ALA A 114 -15.64 -11.56 -5.14
C ALA A 114 -16.42 -10.29 -4.74
N ILE A 115 -16.18 -9.82 -3.51
CA ILE A 115 -16.68 -8.53 -3.01
C ILE A 115 -15.54 -7.52 -3.07
N LEU A 116 -15.83 -6.30 -3.53
CA LEU A 116 -14.85 -5.24 -3.70
C LEU A 116 -15.07 -4.18 -2.65
N VAL A 117 -14.00 -3.74 -1.99
CA VAL A 117 -14.01 -2.59 -1.08
C VAL A 117 -13.55 -1.36 -1.86
N VAL A 118 -14.38 -0.31 -1.85
CA VAL A 118 -14.17 0.93 -2.59
C VAL A 118 -13.87 2.05 -1.60
N GLY A 119 -12.69 2.66 -1.74
CA GLY A 119 -12.20 3.71 -0.84
C GLY A 119 -11.38 3.15 0.33
N GLU A 120 -11.53 3.75 1.51
CA GLU A 120 -10.83 3.31 2.73
C GLU A 120 -11.49 2.06 3.30
N GLY A 121 -10.67 1.03 3.55
CA GLY A 121 -11.19 -0.32 3.69
C GLY A 121 -11.38 -0.81 5.11
N GLU A 122 -10.78 -0.17 6.12
CA GLU A 122 -10.74 -0.72 7.47
C GLU A 122 -12.14 -0.93 8.08
N PRO A 123 -13.03 0.08 8.15
CA PRO A 123 -14.36 -0.12 8.74
C PRO A 123 -15.23 -1.04 7.89
N THR A 124 -15.18 -0.89 6.56
CA THR A 124 -15.96 -1.70 5.62
C THR A 124 -15.55 -3.17 5.68
N LEU A 125 -14.26 -3.46 5.84
CA LEU A 125 -13.76 -4.81 6.05
C LEU A 125 -14.35 -5.41 7.33
N ILE A 126 -14.33 -4.67 8.45
CA ILE A 126 -14.91 -5.18 9.71
C ILE A 126 -16.40 -5.47 9.56
N ASP A 127 -17.17 -4.61 8.90
CA ASP A 127 -18.59 -4.85 8.66
C ASP A 127 -18.83 -6.08 7.77
N LEU A 128 -18.01 -6.28 6.73
CA LEU A 128 -18.05 -7.49 5.89
C LEU A 128 -17.75 -8.76 6.70
N LEU A 129 -16.71 -8.73 7.52
CA LEU A 129 -16.33 -9.86 8.35
C LEU A 129 -17.41 -10.20 9.38
N ASN A 130 -18.02 -9.18 10.00
CA ASN A 130 -19.16 -9.36 10.89
C ASN A 130 -20.35 -9.98 10.17
N ALA A 131 -20.68 -9.50 8.96
CA ALA A 131 -21.77 -10.06 8.18
C ALA A 131 -21.50 -11.52 7.78
N PHE A 132 -20.25 -11.84 7.42
CA PHE A 132 -19.87 -13.21 7.10
C PHE A 132 -19.92 -14.15 8.29
N GLN A 133 -19.51 -13.70 9.47
CA GLN A 133 -19.52 -14.49 10.69
C GLN A 133 -20.96 -14.76 11.15
N ASN A 134 -21.86 -13.78 10.98
CA ASN A 134 -23.25 -13.87 11.42
C ASN A 134 -24.21 -14.37 10.32
N ASN A 135 -23.69 -14.70 9.13
CA ASN A 135 -24.48 -15.03 7.94
C ASN A 135 -25.59 -14.02 7.63
N THR A 136 -25.30 -12.73 7.81
CA THR A 136 -26.21 -11.64 7.41
C THR A 136 -25.89 -11.16 6.01
N THR A 137 -26.81 -10.39 5.45
CA THR A 137 -26.67 -9.86 4.10
C THR A 137 -25.69 -8.68 4.07
N ILE A 138 -25.17 -8.34 2.89
CA ILE A 138 -24.09 -7.35 2.70
C ILE A 138 -24.57 -6.04 2.07
N GLU A 139 -25.82 -5.95 1.62
CA GLU A 139 -26.31 -4.85 0.78
C GLU A 139 -26.42 -3.52 1.53
N SER A 140 -26.42 -3.55 2.87
CA SER A 140 -26.41 -2.36 3.72
C SER A 140 -25.00 -1.89 4.10
N ILE A 141 -23.96 -2.67 3.79
CA ILE A 141 -22.58 -2.32 4.15
C ILE A 141 -22.10 -1.23 3.19
N HIS A 142 -21.71 -0.08 3.72
CA HIS A 142 -21.24 1.02 2.90
C HIS A 142 -19.84 0.79 2.29
N GLY A 143 -19.64 1.26 1.07
CA GLY A 143 -18.33 1.25 0.40
C GLY A 143 -17.95 -0.09 -0.22
N ILE A 144 -18.94 -0.90 -0.63
CA ILE A 144 -18.69 -2.15 -1.37
C ILE A 144 -19.31 -2.16 -2.76
N ALA A 145 -18.69 -2.91 -3.67
CA ALA A 145 -19.25 -3.32 -4.94
C ALA A 145 -19.25 -4.85 -5.07
N TYR A 146 -20.29 -5.42 -5.67
CA TYR A 146 -20.44 -6.87 -5.80
C TYR A 146 -21.33 -7.22 -7.01
N TRP A 147 -21.23 -8.45 -7.49
CA TRP A 147 -22.01 -8.93 -8.63
C TRP A 147 -23.26 -9.68 -8.15
N THR A 148 -24.43 -9.29 -8.64
CA THR A 148 -25.70 -9.98 -8.37
C THR A 148 -26.68 -9.72 -9.51
N ASP A 149 -27.59 -10.64 -9.79
CA ASP A 149 -28.59 -10.49 -10.86
C ASP A 149 -27.99 -10.13 -12.23
N ASN A 150 -26.80 -10.66 -12.54
CA ASN A 150 -26.02 -10.35 -13.75
C ASN A 150 -25.65 -8.86 -13.92
N VAL A 151 -25.61 -8.10 -12.83
CA VAL A 151 -25.20 -6.70 -12.82
C VAL A 151 -24.22 -6.41 -11.69
N LEU A 152 -23.34 -5.45 -11.92
CA LEU A 152 -22.49 -4.89 -10.88
C LEU A 152 -23.33 -3.93 -10.03
N LYS A 153 -23.44 -4.19 -8.72
CA LYS A 153 -24.11 -3.31 -7.76
C LYS A 153 -23.09 -2.61 -6.88
N TYR A 154 -23.41 -1.36 -6.54
CA TYR A 154 -22.70 -0.55 -5.56
C TYR A 154 -23.62 -0.25 -4.38
N THR A 155 -23.07 -0.32 -3.18
CA THR A 155 -23.72 0.17 -1.96
C THR A 155 -23.44 1.66 -1.78
N ALA A 156 -24.11 2.30 -0.82
CA ALA A 156 -23.84 3.70 -0.52
C ALA A 156 -22.36 3.91 -0.14
N PRO A 157 -21.73 5.03 -0.55
CA PRO A 157 -20.33 5.30 -0.24
C PRO A 157 -20.05 5.30 1.27
N ARG A 158 -18.89 4.77 1.67
CA ARG A 158 -18.44 4.87 3.06
C ARG A 158 -17.89 6.27 3.33
N GLN A 159 -18.27 6.84 4.47
CA GLN A 159 -17.60 8.04 4.97
C GLN A 159 -16.14 7.73 5.28
N GLN A 160 -15.25 8.65 4.96
CA GLN A 160 -13.84 8.49 5.25
C GLN A 160 -13.59 8.39 6.76
N ILE A 161 -12.52 7.71 7.15
CA ILE A 161 -12.16 7.50 8.56
C ILE A 161 -11.84 8.85 9.22
N PRO A 162 -12.41 9.21 10.39
CA PRO A 162 -12.10 10.48 11.05
C PRO A 162 -10.60 10.76 11.23
N LEU A 163 -10.19 12.04 11.30
CA LEU A 163 -8.79 12.46 11.47
C LEU A 163 -8.15 12.00 12.78
N ASP A 164 -8.95 11.67 13.80
CA ASP A 164 -8.46 11.03 15.01
C ASP A 164 -8.09 9.56 14.71
N TRP A 165 -6.84 9.36 14.31
CA TRP A 165 -6.30 8.04 13.98
C TRP A 165 -5.80 7.30 15.23
N SER A 166 -5.92 7.88 16.44
CA SER A 166 -5.67 7.15 17.68
C SER A 166 -6.55 5.91 17.82
N GLN A 167 -7.72 5.92 17.15
CA GLN A 167 -8.66 4.82 17.11
C GLN A 167 -8.35 3.81 16.00
N LEU A 168 -7.40 4.10 15.10
CA LEU A 168 -7.02 3.15 14.07
C LEU A 168 -6.05 2.11 14.63
N PRO A 169 -6.32 0.82 14.37
CA PRO A 169 -5.39 -0.26 14.66
C PRO A 169 -4.03 0.03 14.02
N LEU A 170 -2.97 -0.13 14.82
CA LEU A 170 -1.61 -0.12 14.29
C LEU A 170 -1.43 -1.27 13.29
N PRO A 171 -0.60 -1.08 12.25
CA PRO A 171 -0.38 -2.10 11.24
C PRO A 171 0.23 -3.35 11.89
N ALA A 172 -0.25 -4.53 11.50
CA ALA A 172 0.16 -5.82 12.06
C ALA A 172 1.55 -6.28 11.57
N ARG A 173 2.57 -5.43 11.74
CA ARG A 173 3.95 -5.65 11.27
C ARG A 173 4.51 -6.98 11.75
N ASN A 174 4.22 -7.37 12.98
CA ASN A 174 4.69 -8.63 13.57
C ASN A 174 4.16 -9.91 12.87
N LEU A 175 3.27 -9.79 11.88
CA LEU A 175 2.83 -10.90 11.02
C LEU A 175 3.70 -11.09 9.77
N LEU A 176 4.66 -10.19 9.49
CA LEU A 176 5.59 -10.30 8.37
C LEU A 176 7.02 -10.54 8.82
N ASN A 177 7.77 -11.23 7.97
CA ASN A 177 9.21 -11.35 8.08
C ASN A 177 9.88 -10.19 7.32
N PHE A 178 10.44 -9.22 8.05
CA PHE A 178 11.12 -8.07 7.45
C PHE A 178 12.60 -8.32 7.12
N GLU A 179 13.19 -9.42 7.61
CA GLU A 179 14.61 -9.69 7.43
C GLU A 179 15.05 -9.66 5.95
N PRO A 180 14.32 -10.27 4.99
CA PRO A 180 14.70 -10.19 3.58
C PRO A 180 14.67 -8.77 3.02
N TYR A 181 13.71 -7.94 3.47
CA TYR A 181 13.65 -6.52 3.10
C TYR A 181 14.88 -5.78 3.62
N PHE A 182 15.17 -5.93 4.92
CA PHE A 182 16.29 -5.26 5.57
C PHE A 182 17.63 -5.66 4.96
N GLN A 183 17.85 -6.95 4.70
CA GLN A 183 19.07 -7.44 4.03
C GLN A 183 19.23 -6.84 2.64
N LEU A 184 18.16 -6.78 1.84
CA LEU A 184 18.21 -6.21 0.51
C LEU A 184 18.55 -4.71 0.56
N TRP A 185 17.89 -3.98 1.48
CA TRP A 185 18.13 -2.56 1.70
C TRP A 185 19.56 -2.28 2.17
N GLN A 186 20.02 -3.03 3.17
CA GLN A 186 21.36 -2.91 3.72
C GLN A 186 22.43 -3.18 2.65
N THR A 187 22.25 -4.23 1.85
CA THR A 187 23.22 -4.65 0.83
C THR A 187 23.34 -3.64 -0.31
N HIS A 188 22.22 -3.07 -0.77
CA HIS A 188 22.20 -2.22 -1.96
C HIS A 188 22.27 -0.72 -1.67
N HIS A 189 21.84 -0.27 -0.48
CA HIS A 189 21.76 1.14 -0.13
C HIS A 189 22.56 1.50 1.13
N GLY A 190 23.07 0.50 1.87
CA GLY A 190 23.93 0.70 3.03
C GLY A 190 23.19 0.98 4.36
N TYR A 191 21.87 0.87 4.38
CA TYR A 191 21.03 1.09 5.55
C TYR A 191 19.73 0.29 5.46
N THR A 192 19.09 0.04 6.59
CA THR A 192 17.73 -0.52 6.70
C THR A 192 16.67 0.59 6.73
N SER A 193 15.50 0.34 6.15
CA SER A 193 14.43 1.34 6.09
C SER A 193 13.06 0.70 6.26
N MET A 194 12.18 1.36 7.00
CA MET A 194 10.81 0.93 7.21
C MET A 194 9.82 2.03 6.87
N THR A 195 8.77 1.68 6.12
CA THR A 195 7.74 2.63 5.71
C THR A 195 6.64 2.87 6.75
N LEU A 196 6.15 4.10 6.75
CA LEU A 196 4.97 4.56 7.46
C LEU A 196 4.29 5.64 6.61
N ALA A 197 3.03 5.95 6.93
CA ALA A 197 2.25 6.97 6.24
C ALA A 197 1.81 8.04 7.24
N ALA A 198 2.03 9.30 6.87
CA ALA A 198 1.52 10.48 7.54
C ALA A 198 0.16 10.93 6.97
N THR A 199 -0.21 10.47 5.77
CA THR A 199 -1.39 10.97 5.06
C THR A 199 -2.26 9.85 4.48
N ARG A 200 -3.53 10.18 4.22
CA ARG A 200 -4.47 9.35 3.46
C ARG A 200 -5.11 10.18 2.36
N ALA A 201 -5.28 9.58 1.18
CA ALA A 201 -5.93 10.23 0.05
C ALA A 201 -7.37 10.63 0.37
N TYR A 202 -7.76 11.81 -0.11
CA TYR A 202 -9.06 12.43 0.04
C TYR A 202 -9.72 12.53 -1.33
N THR A 203 -10.83 11.82 -1.49
CA THR A 203 -11.48 11.61 -2.79
C THR A 203 -12.67 12.54 -3.08
N SER A 204 -13.07 13.42 -2.15
CA SER A 204 -14.32 14.19 -2.24
C SER A 204 -14.16 15.63 -1.76
N VAL A 205 -13.98 16.58 -2.69
CA VAL A 205 -13.91 18.04 -2.39
C VAL A 205 -15.30 18.61 -2.08
N SER A 206 -15.98 18.10 -1.07
CA SER A 206 -17.18 18.72 -0.52
C SER A 206 -16.86 19.26 0.87
N ASP A 207 -16.94 20.58 0.98
CA ASP A 207 -16.92 21.45 2.16
C ASP A 207 -15.90 21.12 3.26
N LYS A 208 -14.76 21.83 3.20
CA LYS A 208 -13.84 22.18 4.30
C LYS A 208 -13.83 21.19 5.48
N VAL A 209 -13.07 20.13 5.30
CA VAL A 209 -12.51 19.40 6.45
C VAL A 209 -11.22 20.13 6.82
N ASP A 210 -11.04 20.46 8.10
CA ASP A 210 -9.76 20.95 8.62
C ASP A 210 -8.65 19.90 8.34
N ASP A 211 -7.38 20.30 8.20
CA ASP A 211 -6.24 19.40 7.95
C ASP A 211 -6.23 18.60 6.62
N VAL A 212 -6.84 19.16 5.57
CA VAL A 212 -6.68 18.68 4.19
C VAL A 212 -5.69 19.55 3.44
N ILE A 213 -4.66 18.93 2.86
CA ILE A 213 -3.68 19.59 1.97
C ILE A 213 -3.82 19.10 0.54
N ARG A 214 -3.42 19.93 -0.44
CA ARG A 214 -3.36 19.56 -1.86
C ARG A 214 -1.94 19.13 -2.20
N THR A 215 -1.78 17.90 -2.68
CA THR A 215 -0.48 17.35 -3.13
C THR A 215 -0.06 17.90 -4.49
N GLN A 216 1.20 17.65 -4.88
CA GLN A 216 1.69 18.03 -6.22
C GLN A 216 0.96 17.33 -7.38
N PHE A 217 0.20 16.26 -7.09
CA PHE A 217 -0.55 15.47 -8.07
C PHE A 217 -2.05 15.83 -8.12
N ASP A 218 -2.39 17.05 -7.68
CA ASP A 218 -3.78 17.53 -7.59
C ASP A 218 -4.74 16.61 -6.81
N THR A 219 -4.16 15.82 -5.90
CA THR A 219 -4.90 14.96 -4.99
C THR A 219 -4.92 15.63 -3.63
N TYR A 220 -6.08 15.65 -2.99
CA TYR A 220 -6.21 16.13 -1.62
C TYR A 220 -5.81 14.99 -0.68
N VAL A 221 -5.15 15.29 0.43
CA VAL A 221 -4.83 14.30 1.46
C VAL A 221 -5.13 14.84 2.84
N ARG A 222 -5.51 13.94 3.73
CA ARG A 222 -5.72 14.21 5.15
C ARG A 222 -4.47 13.85 5.91
N VAL A 223 -4.04 14.73 6.80
CA VAL A 223 -2.80 14.56 7.56
C VAL A 223 -3.10 13.99 8.95
N ARG A 224 -2.41 12.91 9.31
CA ARG A 224 -2.49 12.31 10.64
C ARG A 224 -1.82 13.23 11.67
N PRO A 225 -2.33 13.30 12.91
CA PRO A 225 -1.64 14.00 13.99
C PRO A 225 -0.18 13.55 14.16
N ILE A 226 0.73 14.50 14.33
CA ILE A 226 2.18 14.23 14.50
C ILE A 226 2.42 13.28 15.68
N GLN A 227 1.64 13.42 16.76
CA GLN A 227 1.78 12.59 17.96
C GLN A 227 1.52 11.12 17.66
N ASP A 228 0.55 10.81 16.80
CA ASP A 228 0.25 9.44 16.42
C ASP A 228 1.34 8.85 15.51
N ILE A 229 1.91 9.67 14.62
CA ILE A 229 3.06 9.29 13.76
C ILE A 229 4.27 8.96 14.65
N VAL A 230 4.59 9.85 15.59
CA VAL A 230 5.70 9.69 16.55
C VAL A 230 5.49 8.46 17.43
N ALA A 231 4.26 8.20 17.89
CA ALA A 231 3.94 7.00 18.66
C ALA A 231 4.21 5.72 17.85
N GLU A 232 3.86 5.69 16.57
CA GLU A 232 4.17 4.57 15.69
C GLU A 232 5.67 4.42 15.42
N MET A 233 6.39 5.52 15.15
CA MET A 233 7.85 5.51 14.98
C MET A 233 8.54 4.93 16.21
N LYS A 234 8.09 5.28 17.42
CA LYS A 234 8.63 4.75 18.67
C LYS A 234 8.51 3.24 18.79
N LEU A 235 7.38 2.68 18.35
CA LEU A 235 7.17 1.24 18.32
C LEU A 235 8.06 0.58 17.27
N ILE A 236 8.21 1.21 16.10
CA ILE A 236 9.09 0.68 15.06
C ILE A 236 10.55 0.65 15.54
N GLU A 237 11.04 1.74 16.14
CA GLU A 237 12.42 1.81 16.67
C GLU A 237 12.67 0.71 17.69
N LYS A 238 11.74 0.55 18.62
CA LYS A 238 11.80 -0.46 19.68
C LYS A 238 11.80 -1.89 19.12
N ASP A 239 10.93 -2.20 18.17
CA ASP A 239 10.68 -3.58 17.76
C ASP A 239 11.54 -4.04 16.56
N TYR A 240 12.05 -3.10 15.75
CA TYR A 240 12.76 -3.40 14.50
C TYR A 240 14.13 -2.74 14.35
N SER A 241 14.47 -1.72 15.16
CA SER A 241 15.80 -1.07 15.17
C SER A 241 16.30 -0.66 13.77
N VAL A 242 15.43 -0.04 12.98
CA VAL A 242 15.77 0.40 11.61
C VAL A 242 16.59 1.68 11.60
N ASP A 243 17.44 1.83 10.58
CA ASP A 243 18.28 3.02 10.42
C ASP A 243 17.49 4.24 9.95
N ARG A 244 16.35 4.04 9.26
CA ARG A 244 15.51 5.12 8.74
C ARG A 244 14.01 4.82 8.77
N PHE A 245 13.24 5.84 9.08
CA PHE A 245 11.80 5.90 8.84
C PHE A 245 11.51 6.50 7.48
N ARG A 246 10.83 5.77 6.60
CA ARG A 246 10.43 6.31 5.30
C ARG A 246 8.95 6.67 5.29
N LEU A 247 8.67 7.96 5.18
CA LEU A 247 7.33 8.46 4.92
C LEU A 247 7.01 8.27 3.44
N VAL A 248 5.93 7.53 3.15
CA VAL A 248 5.49 7.24 1.76
C VAL A 248 4.64 8.37 1.16
N ASP A 249 4.64 9.52 1.82
CA ASP A 249 3.82 10.69 1.53
C ASP A 249 4.56 11.73 0.69
N ASP A 250 3.80 12.67 0.14
CA ASP A 250 4.35 13.86 -0.50
C ASP A 250 4.81 14.88 0.56
N LEU A 251 6.01 14.67 1.10
CA LEU A 251 6.57 15.54 2.14
C LEU A 251 6.72 17.01 1.70
N GLY A 252 6.89 17.26 0.40
CA GLY A 252 6.93 18.62 -0.13
C GLY A 252 5.59 19.34 0.05
N ALA A 253 4.47 18.62 -0.11
CA ALA A 253 3.13 19.16 0.09
C ALA A 253 2.77 19.39 1.57
N LEU A 254 3.37 18.63 2.50
CA LEU A 254 3.20 18.86 3.94
C LEU A 254 3.85 20.17 4.41
N GLY A 255 4.88 20.64 3.70
CA GLY A 255 5.51 21.94 3.93
C GLY A 255 6.51 21.96 5.08
N LYS A 256 7.37 22.99 5.08
CA LYS A 256 8.51 23.12 6.01
C LYS A 256 8.06 23.12 7.47
N ASP A 257 7.03 23.89 7.82
CA ASP A 257 6.59 24.06 9.20
C ASP A 257 6.12 22.74 9.82
N TRP A 258 5.39 21.92 9.05
CA TRP A 258 4.96 20.60 9.49
C TRP A 258 6.15 19.65 9.69
N LEU A 259 7.14 19.69 8.79
CA LEU A 259 8.35 18.86 8.87
C LEU A 259 9.23 19.24 10.07
N VAL A 260 9.36 20.53 10.37
CA VAL A 260 10.03 21.01 11.58
C VAL A 260 9.31 20.51 12.83
N ALA A 261 7.97 20.65 12.88
CA ALA A 261 7.17 20.18 13.99
C ALA A 261 7.28 18.65 14.19
N LEU A 262 7.35 17.87 13.10
CA LEU A 262 7.58 16.42 13.17
C LEU A 262 8.95 16.13 13.80
N GLY A 263 10.01 16.75 13.30
CA GLY A 263 11.36 16.55 13.80
C GLY A 263 11.52 16.95 15.27
N GLU A 264 10.91 18.06 15.69
CA GLU A 264 10.88 18.47 17.11
C GLU A 264 10.12 17.47 17.97
N ALA A 265 8.97 16.97 17.52
CA ALA A 265 8.20 15.97 18.24
C ALA A 265 8.96 14.63 18.37
N MET A 266 9.73 14.23 17.34
CA MET A 266 10.62 13.07 17.40
C MET A 266 11.71 13.25 18.47
N LEU A 267 12.36 14.41 18.50
CA LEU A 267 13.39 14.74 19.51
C LEU A 267 12.80 14.74 20.93
N MET A 268 11.62 15.34 21.12
CA MET A 268 10.91 15.34 22.40
C MET A 268 10.53 13.92 22.85
N ALA A 269 10.31 13.01 21.91
CA ALA A 269 10.02 11.62 22.17
C ALA A 269 11.27 10.75 22.38
N ASP A 270 12.49 11.29 22.32
CA ASP A 270 13.76 10.54 22.38
C ASP A 270 13.90 9.49 21.25
N ILE A 271 13.33 9.79 20.08
CA ILE A 271 13.55 8.99 18.87
C ILE A 271 14.92 9.34 18.30
N LYS A 272 15.68 8.31 17.90
CA LYS A 272 17.05 8.44 17.37
C LYS A 272 17.10 8.18 15.88
N THR A 273 16.20 7.33 15.38
CA THR A 273 16.10 7.01 13.96
C THR A 273 15.57 8.23 13.17
N PRO A 274 16.32 8.75 12.19
CA PRO A 274 15.88 9.86 11.36
C PRO A 274 14.79 9.44 10.36
N TYR A 275 14.06 10.42 9.82
CA TYR A 275 13.07 10.19 8.77
C TYR A 275 13.58 10.60 7.38
N GLU A 276 13.02 9.98 6.34
CA GLU A 276 13.25 10.29 4.94
C GLU A 276 11.92 10.25 4.16
N GLY A 277 11.89 10.83 2.97
CA GLY A 277 10.74 10.77 2.07
C GLY A 277 10.93 9.82 0.89
N LEU A 278 10.04 9.96 -0.10
CA LEU A 278 10.19 9.32 -1.43
C LEU A 278 11.03 10.16 -2.39
N LYS A 279 11.13 11.48 -2.16
CA LYS A 279 11.89 12.45 -2.94
C LYS A 279 12.74 13.33 -2.03
N PRO A 280 13.95 13.75 -2.45
CA PRO A 280 14.73 14.74 -1.73
C PRO A 280 13.93 16.03 -1.56
N LEU A 281 14.08 16.65 -0.40
CA LEU A 281 13.47 17.95 -0.09
C LEU A 281 14.46 19.07 -0.37
N HIS A 282 13.94 20.22 -0.80
CA HIS A 282 14.71 21.45 -1.00
C HIS A 282 14.73 22.35 0.25
N PHE A 283 14.30 21.82 1.40
CA PHE A 283 14.29 22.57 2.66
C PHE A 283 15.59 22.31 3.42
N ASP A 284 16.32 23.39 3.70
CA ASP A 284 17.48 23.34 4.59
C ASP A 284 17.05 23.27 6.06
N ASP A 285 17.93 22.68 6.88
CA ASP A 285 17.85 22.62 8.35
C ASP A 285 16.61 21.92 8.92
N LEU A 286 16.13 20.85 8.28
CA LEU A 286 15.07 20.01 8.83
C LEU A 286 15.59 19.11 9.97
N PRO A 287 15.06 19.21 11.21
CA PRO A 287 15.47 18.34 12.30
C PRO A 287 15.14 16.88 11.97
N MET A 288 16.04 15.95 12.32
CA MET A 288 15.84 14.50 12.13
C MET A 288 15.66 14.05 10.66
N TYR A 289 15.88 14.91 9.67
CA TYR A 289 15.80 14.52 8.26
C TYR A 289 17.10 13.86 7.78
N ALA A 290 16.98 12.67 7.22
CA ALA A 290 18.11 11.93 6.65
C ALA A 290 18.40 12.35 5.19
N PRO A 291 19.67 12.37 4.76
CA PRO A 291 20.02 12.53 3.34
C PRO A 291 19.40 11.42 2.50
N GLN A 292 18.75 11.78 1.39
CA GLN A 292 17.94 10.85 0.61
C GLN A 292 18.46 10.66 -0.82
N LYS A 293 18.30 9.43 -1.33
CA LYS A 293 18.37 9.11 -2.76
C LYS A 293 17.03 9.44 -3.42
N ASP A 294 17.04 10.01 -4.63
CA ASP A 294 15.82 10.28 -5.39
C ASP A 294 15.28 9.04 -6.09
N LEU A 295 14.62 8.17 -5.30
CA LEU A 295 14.03 6.92 -5.80
C LEU A 295 12.91 7.18 -6.80
N CYS A 296 12.14 8.26 -6.61
CA CYS A 296 11.12 8.64 -7.59
C CYS A 296 11.75 8.99 -8.92
N ALA A 297 12.80 9.82 -8.96
CA ALA A 297 13.47 10.16 -10.20
C ALA A 297 14.04 8.92 -10.91
N GLU A 298 14.61 7.96 -10.16
CA GLU A 298 15.10 6.67 -10.68
C GLU A 298 13.98 5.74 -11.21
N ARG A 299 12.75 5.94 -10.74
CA ARG A 299 11.58 5.19 -11.20
C ARG A 299 10.91 5.84 -12.41
N THR A 300 10.71 7.16 -12.37
CA THR A 300 9.98 7.92 -13.40
C THR A 300 10.73 8.03 -14.72
N ILE A 301 12.05 7.92 -14.72
CA ILE A 301 12.88 7.77 -15.92
C ILE A 301 12.37 6.69 -16.88
N TRP A 302 11.83 5.59 -16.35
CA TRP A 302 11.29 4.49 -17.16
C TRP A 302 9.89 4.77 -17.72
N LEU A 303 9.35 5.97 -17.48
CA LEU A 303 8.08 6.48 -17.98
C LEU A 303 8.30 7.77 -18.80
N PRO A 304 8.92 7.71 -19.99
CA PRO A 304 9.08 8.86 -20.88
C PRO A 304 7.73 9.56 -21.17
N GLY A 305 7.73 10.89 -21.11
CA GLY A 305 6.61 11.74 -21.57
C GLY A 305 5.65 12.28 -20.49
N ILE A 306 5.92 12.10 -19.19
CA ILE A 306 5.10 12.69 -18.12
C ILE A 306 5.45 14.17 -17.89
N ASP A 307 5.36 14.98 -18.93
CA ASP A 307 5.15 16.40 -18.65
C ASP A 307 3.71 16.60 -18.15
N HIS A 308 2.66 15.90 -18.61
CA HIS A 308 1.31 16.13 -18.05
C HIS A 308 0.23 15.01 -18.02
N ASP A 309 0.43 13.75 -18.46
CA ASP A 309 -0.61 12.72 -18.16
C ASP A 309 -0.13 11.25 -18.29
N PRO A 310 0.02 10.49 -17.18
CA PRO A 310 0.24 9.04 -17.21
C PRO A 310 -0.87 8.26 -17.92
N LYS A 311 -2.06 8.85 -18.11
CA LYS A 311 -3.19 8.21 -18.83
C LYS A 311 -2.97 8.11 -20.34
N ALA A 312 -1.91 8.70 -20.89
CA ALA A 312 -1.61 8.67 -22.32
C ALA A 312 -0.95 7.35 -22.79
N MET A 313 -0.39 6.54 -21.87
CA MET A 313 0.17 5.23 -22.20
C MET A 313 -0.83 4.11 -21.89
N ASP A 314 -0.90 3.13 -22.79
CA ASP A 314 -1.72 1.94 -22.55
C ASP A 314 -1.11 1.07 -21.43
N ILE A 315 -1.99 0.34 -20.74
CA ILE A 315 -1.66 -0.45 -19.56
C ILE A 315 -0.68 -1.58 -19.88
N GLU A 316 -0.80 -2.18 -21.07
CA GLU A 316 0.04 -3.30 -21.51
C GLU A 316 1.48 -2.83 -21.69
N THR A 317 1.67 -1.65 -22.28
CA THR A 317 2.99 -0.99 -22.37
C THR A 317 3.58 -0.74 -20.98
N ILE A 318 2.80 -0.22 -20.03
CA ILE A 318 3.27 0.03 -18.66
C ILE A 318 3.69 -1.28 -17.97
N GLN A 319 2.86 -2.32 -18.08
CA GLN A 319 3.15 -3.64 -17.51
C GLN A 319 4.40 -4.26 -18.13
N ARG A 320 4.51 -4.25 -19.47
CA ARG A 320 5.67 -4.81 -20.18
C ARG A 320 6.96 -4.10 -19.79
N ARG A 321 6.95 -2.78 -19.65
CA ARG A 321 8.10 -2.01 -19.16
C ARG A 321 8.49 -2.43 -17.75
N TRP A 322 7.51 -2.52 -16.84
CA TRP A 322 7.76 -2.86 -15.44
C TRP A 322 8.26 -4.30 -15.25
N GLU A 323 7.72 -5.25 -16.03
CA GLU A 323 8.12 -6.66 -15.96
C GLU A 323 9.45 -6.91 -16.67
N GLN A 324 9.63 -6.39 -17.89
CA GLN A 324 10.75 -6.77 -18.78
C GLN A 324 11.89 -5.75 -18.82
N GLY A 325 11.69 -4.51 -18.34
CA GLY A 325 12.69 -3.44 -18.46
C GLY A 325 13.00 -3.04 -19.90
N ILE A 326 12.03 -3.15 -20.81
CA ILE A 326 12.22 -2.89 -22.26
C ILE A 326 11.59 -1.54 -22.63
N LEU A 327 12.39 -0.66 -23.25
CA LEU A 327 11.93 0.57 -23.89
C LEU A 327 11.28 0.30 -25.26
N GLN A 328 10.42 1.21 -25.73
CA GLN A 328 9.89 1.12 -27.11
C GLN A 328 10.98 1.46 -28.13
N GLU A 329 10.78 1.00 -29.36
CA GLU A 329 11.73 1.25 -30.45
C GLU A 329 11.92 2.77 -30.68
N GLY A 330 13.16 3.24 -30.60
CA GLY A 330 13.51 4.66 -30.73
C GLY A 330 13.57 5.45 -29.43
N GLU A 331 13.20 4.86 -28.28
CA GLU A 331 13.36 5.49 -26.98
C GLU A 331 14.76 5.24 -26.40
N THR A 332 15.28 6.19 -25.62
CA THR A 332 16.52 6.05 -24.85
C THR A 332 16.31 6.61 -23.45
N LEU A 333 16.95 5.97 -22.46
CA LEU A 333 16.97 6.51 -21.10
C LEU A 333 17.88 7.75 -21.05
N PRO A 334 17.56 8.75 -20.21
CA PRO A 334 18.47 9.84 -19.90
C PRO A 334 19.85 9.33 -19.46
N SER A 335 20.91 10.00 -19.89
CA SER A 335 22.31 9.68 -19.55
C SER A 335 22.62 9.71 -18.05
N SER A 336 21.70 10.23 -17.23
CA SER A 336 21.76 10.17 -15.77
C SER A 336 21.48 8.78 -15.19
N CYS A 337 20.90 7.81 -15.91
CA CYS A 337 20.85 6.43 -15.43
C CYS A 337 22.15 5.69 -15.68
N LYS A 338 23.08 5.82 -14.75
CA LYS A 338 24.40 5.18 -14.84
C LYS A 338 24.39 3.66 -14.59
N ASN A 339 23.27 3.10 -14.11
CA ASN A 339 23.17 1.69 -13.71
C ASN A 339 22.10 0.89 -14.50
N CYS A 340 21.56 1.45 -15.58
CA CYS A 340 20.62 0.77 -16.47
C CYS A 340 21.38 0.14 -17.65
N SER A 341 22.26 -0.84 -17.39
CA SER A 341 23.02 -1.56 -18.43
C SER A 341 22.68 -3.04 -18.49
#